data_AF-A0A6L3X4F9-F1
#
_entry.id   AF-A0A6L3X4F9-F1
#
_cell.length_a   1.000
_cell.length_b   1.000
_cell.length_c   1.000
_cell.angle_alpha   90.00
_cell.angle_beta   90.00
_cell.angle_gamma   90.00
#
_symmetry.space_group_name_H-M   'P 1'
#
loop_
_entity.id
_entity.type
_entity.pdbx_description
1 polymer ?
#
loop_
_entity_poly.entity_id
_entity_poly.type
_entity_poly.pdbx_seq_one_letter_code
_entity_poly.pdbx_strand_id
1 'polypeptide(L)'
;LASSVRQTRQLTINSKQLQANIDVQKTALAQAQSDLNRRVPLGTANLIGREELQHARDAVASAQAQLDVAIQQYNANQAMVLGTSLENQPAVKQAATEVRNAWLALQRTKIVSPMTGYVSRRSVQPGAQISTTTPLMAVVPANNLWVDANFKETQLAHMRIGQTATVVSDIYGDDVKYTGKVVGLDMGTGSAFSRLRAQNATGNWIKVVER
;
A
#
# COMPACT_ATOMS: atom_id res chain seq x y z
N LEU A 1 1.97 14.57 -6.01
CA LEU A 1 2.81 14.20 -7.18
C LEU A 1 3.44 15.40 -7.90
N ALA A 2 2.67 16.31 -8.50
CA ALA A 2 3.24 17.41 -9.30
C ALA A 2 4.17 18.37 -8.52
N SER A 3 3.91 18.59 -7.22
CA SER A 3 4.83 19.33 -6.33
C SER A 3 6.16 18.63 -6.15
N SER A 4 6.14 17.33 -5.82
CA SER A 4 7.34 16.49 -5.66
C SER A 4 8.19 16.47 -6.94
N VAL A 5 7.56 16.28 -8.11
CA VAL A 5 8.25 16.34 -9.40
C VAL A 5 8.94 17.69 -9.63
N ARG A 6 8.25 18.81 -9.33
CA ARG A 6 8.84 20.16 -9.45
C ARG A 6 10.02 20.35 -8.50
N GLN A 7 9.91 19.91 -7.25
CA GLN A 7 10.98 20.02 -6.27
C GLN A 7 12.22 19.22 -6.68
N THR A 8 12.03 17.98 -7.16
CA THR A 8 13.14 17.17 -7.67
C THR A 8 13.79 17.79 -8.90
N ARG A 9 13.00 18.33 -9.84
CA ARG A 9 13.54 19.07 -11.00
C ARG A 9 14.34 20.29 -10.56
N GLN A 10 13.89 21.03 -9.55
CA GLN A 10 14.63 22.17 -9.01
C GLN A 10 16.00 21.75 -8.47
N LEU A 11 16.09 20.61 -7.77
CA LEU A 11 17.37 20.06 -7.30
C LEU A 11 18.29 19.69 -8.47
N THR A 12 17.76 19.04 -9.51
CA THR A 12 18.55 18.70 -10.72
C THR A 12 19.04 19.95 -11.46
N ILE A 13 18.24 21.02 -11.53
CA ILE A 13 18.67 22.30 -12.11
C ILE A 13 19.76 22.94 -11.26
N ASN A 14 19.63 22.91 -9.93
CA ASN A 14 20.65 23.41 -9.01
C ASN A 14 21.98 22.65 -9.16
N SER A 15 21.94 21.33 -9.36
CA SER A 15 23.14 20.53 -9.66
C SER A 15 23.90 21.07 -10.89
N LYS A 16 23.20 21.46 -11.97
CA LYS A 16 23.84 22.09 -13.14
C LYS A 16 24.47 23.44 -12.82
N GLN A 17 23.82 24.25 -11.98
CA GLN A 17 24.36 25.53 -11.53
C GLN A 17 25.64 25.35 -10.69
N LEU A 18 25.64 24.36 -9.79
CA LEU A 18 26.81 24.02 -8.98
C LEU A 18 27.95 23.47 -9.84
N GLN A 19 27.65 22.66 -10.85
CA GLN A 19 28.64 22.19 -11.82
C GLN A 19 29.30 23.35 -12.58
N ALA A 20 28.50 24.32 -13.04
CA ALA A 20 29.03 25.52 -13.70
C ALA A 20 29.90 26.35 -12.74
N ASN A 21 29.55 26.44 -11.45
CA ASN A 21 30.37 27.12 -10.45
C ASN A 21 31.73 26.41 -10.25
N ILE A 22 31.76 25.07 -10.22
CA ILE A 22 33.02 24.32 -10.20
C ILE A 22 33.90 24.69 -11.39
N ASP A 23 33.34 24.81 -12.59
CA ASP A 23 34.12 25.15 -13.79
C ASP A 23 34.68 26.59 -13.73
N VAL A 24 33.93 27.53 -13.13
CA VAL A 24 34.43 28.88 -12.82
C VAL A 24 35.59 28.83 -11.82
N GLN A 25 35.46 28.09 -10.72
CA GLN A 25 36.53 27.98 -9.72
C GLN A 25 37.77 27.25 -10.24
N LYS A 26 37.60 26.23 -11.09
CA LYS A 26 38.72 25.57 -11.79
C LYS A 26 39.48 26.54 -12.67
N THR A 27 38.76 27.42 -13.38
CA THR A 27 39.38 28.44 -14.24
C THR A 27 40.15 29.46 -13.40
N ALA A 28 39.57 29.91 -12.27
CA ALA A 28 40.24 30.82 -11.34
C ALA A 28 41.52 30.21 -10.74
N LEU A 29 41.47 28.93 -10.34
CA LEU A 29 42.65 28.19 -9.87
C LEU A 29 43.72 28.08 -10.96
N ALA A 30 43.34 27.75 -12.20
CA ALA A 30 44.26 27.65 -13.32
C ALA A 30 44.96 29.00 -13.62
N GLN A 31 44.23 30.11 -13.53
CA GLN A 31 44.79 31.45 -13.67
C GLN A 31 45.79 31.75 -12.55
N ALA A 32 45.41 31.53 -11.29
CA ALA A 32 46.30 31.73 -10.14
C ALA A 32 47.57 30.88 -10.23
N GLN A 33 47.45 29.62 -10.68
CA GLN A 33 48.58 28.73 -10.87
C GLN A 33 49.49 29.20 -12.00
N SER A 34 48.92 29.68 -13.10
CA SER A 34 49.69 30.26 -14.21
C SER A 34 50.44 31.52 -13.76
N ASP A 35 49.82 32.37 -12.94
CA ASP A 35 50.46 33.56 -12.39
C ASP A 35 51.60 33.22 -11.44
N LEU A 36 51.39 32.25 -10.55
CA LEU A 36 52.44 31.73 -9.69
C LEU A 36 53.62 31.18 -10.51
N ASN A 37 53.34 30.35 -11.52
CA ASN A 37 54.36 29.77 -12.38
C ASN A 37 55.18 30.84 -13.13
N ARG A 38 54.56 31.97 -13.51
CA ARG A 38 55.28 33.12 -14.10
C ARG A 38 56.15 33.86 -13.09
N ARG A 39 55.71 33.94 -11.83
CA ARG A 39 56.38 34.73 -10.76
C ARG A 39 57.50 33.96 -10.07
N VAL A 40 57.44 32.63 -10.00
CA VAL A 40 58.49 31.77 -9.41
C VAL A 40 59.89 32.05 -10.00
N PRO A 41 60.12 32.03 -11.32
CA PRO A 41 61.45 32.29 -11.89
C PRO A 41 61.95 33.72 -11.62
N LEU A 42 61.04 34.70 -11.61
CA LEU A 42 61.37 36.10 -11.28
C LEU A 42 61.78 36.24 -9.80
N GLY A 43 61.13 35.51 -8.91
CA GLY A 43 61.46 35.48 -7.49
C GLY A 43 62.81 34.81 -7.21
N THR A 44 63.13 33.72 -7.92
CA THR A 44 64.45 33.07 -7.82
C THR A 44 65.59 33.95 -8.34
N ALA A 45 65.29 34.84 -9.30
CA ALA A 45 66.24 35.81 -9.82
C ALA A 45 66.33 37.10 -8.96
N ASN A 46 65.65 37.17 -7.81
CA ASN A 46 65.53 38.37 -6.96
C ASN A 46 64.97 39.61 -7.70
N LEU A 47 64.23 39.41 -8.80
CA LEU A 47 63.62 40.49 -9.59
C LEU A 47 62.27 40.96 -9.03
N ILE A 48 61.67 40.19 -8.11
CA ILE A 48 60.45 40.54 -7.37
C ILE A 48 60.66 40.34 -5.87
N GLY A 49 59.88 41.07 -5.06
CA GLY A 49 59.89 40.91 -3.61
C GLY A 49 59.42 39.51 -3.17
N ARG A 50 59.98 39.01 -2.07
CA ARG A 50 59.55 37.73 -1.46
C ARG A 50 58.08 37.76 -1.04
N GLU A 51 57.59 38.93 -0.65
CA GLU A 51 56.18 39.18 -0.33
C GLU A 51 55.27 38.92 -1.54
N GLU A 52 55.63 39.41 -2.73
CA GLU A 52 54.86 39.23 -3.95
C GLU A 52 54.74 37.75 -4.37
N LEU A 53 55.82 36.98 -4.16
CA LEU A 53 55.82 35.54 -4.38
C LEU A 53 54.94 34.80 -3.35
N GLN A 54 54.94 35.26 -2.10
CA GLN A 54 54.09 34.71 -1.04
C GLN A 54 52.61 34.98 -1.33
N HIS A 55 52.25 36.21 -1.69
CA HIS A 55 50.89 36.58 -2.10
C HIS A 55 50.39 35.71 -3.26
N ALA A 56 51.25 35.41 -4.25
CA ALA A 56 50.88 34.53 -5.36
C ALA A 56 50.64 33.07 -4.91
N ARG A 57 51.38 32.56 -3.92
CA ARG A 57 51.13 31.23 -3.34
C ARG A 57 49.84 31.20 -2.53
N ASP A 58 49.61 32.23 -1.73
CA ASP A 58 48.39 32.35 -0.91
C ASP A 58 47.15 32.49 -1.80
N ALA A 59 47.27 33.17 -2.97
CA ALA A 59 46.22 33.24 -3.97
C ALA A 59 45.87 31.86 -4.56
N VAL A 60 46.87 31.03 -4.88
CA VAL A 60 46.64 29.64 -5.33
C VAL A 60 45.97 28.81 -4.23
N ALA A 61 46.47 28.90 -2.99
CA ALA A 61 45.88 28.17 -1.86
C ALA A 61 44.42 28.58 -1.61
N SER A 62 44.11 29.87 -1.70
CA SER A 62 42.75 30.39 -1.58
C SER A 62 41.83 29.90 -2.72
N ALA A 63 42.31 29.95 -3.97
CA ALA A 63 41.56 29.46 -5.13
C ALA A 63 41.30 27.94 -5.05
N GLN A 64 42.27 27.17 -4.56
CA GLN A 64 42.11 25.73 -4.31
C GLN A 64 41.03 25.47 -3.25
N ALA A 65 41.08 26.19 -2.12
CA ALA A 65 40.08 26.06 -1.07
C ALA A 65 38.66 26.40 -1.56
N GLN A 66 38.52 27.44 -2.41
CA GLN A 66 37.24 27.82 -3.01
C GLN A 66 36.72 26.75 -3.97
N LEU A 67 37.60 26.13 -4.76
CA LEU A 67 37.24 24.99 -5.62
C LEU A 67 36.77 23.80 -4.79
N ASP A 68 37.48 23.47 -3.70
CA ASP A 68 37.11 22.36 -2.83
C ASP A 68 35.73 22.58 -2.20
N VAL A 69 35.42 23.81 -1.76
CA VAL A 69 34.09 24.18 -1.27
C VAL A 69 33.01 23.99 -2.35
N ALA A 70 33.26 24.43 -3.58
CA ALA A 70 32.33 24.25 -4.68
C ALA A 70 32.07 22.77 -5.00
N ILE A 71 33.12 21.93 -4.97
CA ILE A 71 33.01 20.48 -5.14
C ILE A 71 32.17 19.85 -4.02
N GLN A 72 32.40 20.22 -2.76
CA GLN A 72 31.62 19.69 -1.64
C GLN A 72 30.15 20.10 -1.72
N GLN A 73 29.85 21.33 -2.14
CA GLN A 73 28.48 21.77 -2.37
C GLN A 73 27.77 20.96 -3.47
N TYR A 74 28.47 20.69 -4.57
CA TYR A 74 27.95 19.83 -5.65
C TYR A 74 27.69 18.40 -5.17
N ASN A 75 28.64 17.80 -4.43
CA ASN A 75 28.50 16.45 -3.89
C ASN A 75 27.33 16.35 -2.90
N ALA A 76 27.14 17.35 -2.04
CA ALA A 76 26.01 17.41 -1.13
C ALA A 76 24.67 17.46 -1.87
N ASN A 77 24.58 18.24 -2.96
CA ASN A 77 23.39 18.29 -3.79
C ASN A 77 23.15 16.97 -4.55
N GLN A 78 24.21 16.36 -5.09
CA GLN A 78 24.13 15.07 -5.76
C GLN A 78 23.68 13.94 -4.84
N ALA A 79 24.10 13.95 -3.57
CA ALA A 79 23.62 13.00 -2.57
C ALA A 79 22.10 13.09 -2.36
N MET A 80 21.51 14.30 -2.47
CA MET A 80 20.06 14.48 -2.38
C MET A 80 19.31 13.99 -3.64
N VAL A 81 19.95 14.07 -4.81
CA VAL A 81 19.38 13.63 -6.10
C VAL A 81 19.69 12.14 -6.37
N LEU A 82 20.58 11.51 -5.60
CA LEU A 82 20.96 10.09 -5.71
C LEU A 82 21.45 9.68 -7.11
N GLY A 83 21.72 10.62 -8.03
CA GLY A 83 22.08 10.35 -9.43
C GLY A 83 21.05 9.55 -10.23
N THR A 84 19.80 9.41 -9.76
CA THR A 84 18.77 8.58 -10.42
C THR A 84 17.85 9.42 -11.33
N SER A 85 17.20 8.77 -12.31
CA SER A 85 16.19 9.44 -13.14
C SER A 85 15.02 9.94 -12.28
N LEU A 86 14.37 11.02 -12.72
CA LEU A 86 13.28 11.71 -12.02
C LEU A 86 12.17 10.75 -11.55
N GLU A 87 11.82 9.76 -12.35
CA GLU A 87 10.82 8.72 -12.05
C GLU A 87 11.27 7.71 -10.98
N ASN A 88 12.58 7.53 -10.80
CA ASN A 88 13.15 6.61 -9.83
C ASN A 88 13.40 7.23 -8.46
N GLN A 89 13.21 8.54 -8.36
CA GLN A 89 13.43 9.29 -7.14
C GLN A 89 12.44 8.88 -6.04
N PRO A 90 12.90 8.60 -4.81
CA PRO A 90 12.05 8.09 -3.73
C PRO A 90 10.81 8.96 -3.47
N ALA A 91 10.99 10.29 -3.43
CA ALA A 91 9.89 11.23 -3.21
C ALA A 91 8.83 11.17 -4.32
N VAL A 92 9.24 11.02 -5.58
CA VAL A 92 8.32 10.93 -6.72
C VAL A 92 7.57 9.59 -6.71
N LYS A 93 8.26 8.49 -6.42
CA LYS A 93 7.64 7.15 -6.27
C LYS A 93 6.63 7.12 -5.13
N GLN A 94 6.96 7.72 -3.99
CA GLN A 94 6.04 7.83 -2.86
C GLN A 94 4.80 8.64 -3.25
N ALA A 95 4.99 9.82 -3.83
CA ALA A 95 3.88 10.67 -4.25
C ALA A 95 3.02 10.03 -5.36
N ALA A 96 3.61 9.19 -6.22
CA ALA A 96 2.86 8.42 -7.22
C ALA A 96 2.04 7.29 -6.58
N THR A 97 2.61 6.63 -5.56
CA THR A 97 1.92 5.60 -4.78
C THR A 97 0.74 6.19 -4.01
N GLU A 98 0.89 7.38 -3.43
CA GLU A 98 -0.20 8.10 -2.77
C GLU A 98 -1.37 8.39 -3.72
N VAL A 99 -1.07 8.83 -4.95
CA VAL A 99 -2.11 9.05 -5.98
C VAL A 99 -2.81 7.72 -6.35
N ARG A 100 -2.06 6.63 -6.51
CA ARG A 100 -2.64 5.30 -6.77
C ARG A 100 -3.51 4.83 -5.62
N ASN A 101 -3.09 5.05 -4.38
CA ASN A 101 -3.87 4.68 -3.19
C ASN A 101 -5.15 5.51 -3.09
N ALA A 102 -5.10 6.81 -3.36
CA ALA A 102 -6.27 7.67 -3.42
C ALA A 102 -7.24 7.23 -4.52
N TRP A 103 -6.72 6.84 -5.70
CA TRP A 103 -7.53 6.28 -6.77
C TRP A 103 -8.20 4.95 -6.37
N LEU A 104 -7.46 4.05 -5.71
CA LEU A 104 -8.02 2.79 -5.20
C LEU A 104 -9.08 3.04 -4.13
N ALA A 105 -8.87 4.01 -3.24
CA ALA A 105 -9.86 4.42 -2.24
C ALA A 105 -11.14 4.94 -2.92
N LEU A 106 -11.01 5.76 -3.98
CA LEU A 106 -12.14 6.21 -4.78
C LEU A 106 -12.87 5.04 -5.45
N GLN A 107 -12.17 4.07 -6.03
CA GLN A 107 -12.82 2.87 -6.60
C GLN A 107 -13.56 2.06 -5.54
N ARG A 108 -12.99 1.93 -4.34
CA ARG A 108 -13.61 1.22 -3.20
C ARG A 108 -14.84 1.91 -2.62
N THR A 109 -15.13 3.15 -3.00
CA THR A 109 -16.41 3.81 -2.64
C THR A 109 -17.60 3.21 -3.36
N LYS A 110 -17.37 2.57 -4.52
CA LYS A 110 -18.40 1.87 -5.27
C LYS A 110 -18.50 0.44 -4.77
N ILE A 111 -19.45 0.20 -3.87
CA ILE A 111 -19.71 -1.15 -3.34
C ILE A 111 -20.55 -1.92 -4.36
N VAL A 112 -19.96 -2.96 -4.94
CA VAL A 112 -20.61 -3.88 -5.87
C VAL A 112 -20.87 -5.23 -5.18
N SER A 113 -21.94 -5.92 -5.60
CA SER A 113 -22.18 -7.28 -5.12
C SER A 113 -21.13 -8.24 -5.71
N PRO A 114 -20.49 -9.12 -4.91
CA PRO A 114 -19.54 -10.10 -5.41
C PRO A 114 -20.22 -11.24 -6.20
N MET A 115 -21.54 -11.40 -6.05
CA MET A 115 -22.31 -12.47 -6.68
C MET A 115 -23.73 -12.02 -7.04
N THR A 116 -24.36 -12.73 -7.97
CA THR A 116 -25.78 -12.54 -8.28
C THR A 116 -26.65 -13.15 -7.19
N GLY A 117 -27.63 -12.38 -6.71
CA GLY A 117 -28.47 -12.82 -5.59
C GLY A 117 -29.49 -11.77 -5.17
N TYR A 118 -30.20 -12.07 -4.09
CA TYR A 118 -31.20 -11.20 -3.49
C TYR A 118 -30.65 -10.58 -2.20
N VAL A 119 -31.00 -9.33 -1.93
CA VAL A 119 -30.65 -8.67 -0.67
C VAL A 119 -31.59 -9.15 0.43
N SER A 120 -31.09 -10.01 1.32
CA SER A 120 -31.87 -10.54 2.46
C SER A 120 -31.98 -9.52 3.58
N ARG A 121 -30.93 -8.72 3.81
CA ARG A 121 -30.92 -7.69 4.84
C ARG A 121 -30.16 -6.46 4.36
N ARG A 122 -30.75 -5.28 4.59
CA ARG A 122 -30.10 -3.99 4.39
C ARG A 122 -29.99 -3.27 5.74
N SER A 123 -28.77 -2.98 6.17
CA SER A 123 -28.49 -2.38 7.48
C SER A 123 -28.26 -0.87 7.42
N VAL A 124 -28.21 -0.28 6.22
CA VAL A 124 -27.85 1.13 6.00
C VAL A 124 -28.86 1.83 5.09
N GLN A 125 -28.95 3.15 5.23
CA GLN A 125 -29.84 4.02 4.46
C GLN A 125 -29.04 5.15 3.79
N PRO A 126 -29.51 5.69 2.65
CA PRO A 126 -28.89 6.87 2.04
C PRO A 126 -28.76 8.01 3.04
N GLY A 127 -27.58 8.65 3.09
CA GLY A 127 -27.27 9.71 4.05
C GLY A 127 -26.68 9.23 5.38
N ALA A 128 -26.67 7.92 5.65
CA ALA A 128 -26.00 7.38 6.83
C ALA A 128 -24.47 7.43 6.70
N GLN A 129 -23.79 7.85 7.76
CA GLN A 129 -22.34 7.77 7.87
C GLN A 129 -21.94 6.37 8.35
N ILE A 130 -21.00 5.72 7.65
CA ILE A 130 -20.60 4.32 7.91
C ILE A 130 -19.09 4.21 8.08
N SER A 131 -18.65 3.21 8.86
CA SER A 131 -17.23 2.84 9.00
C SER A 131 -16.88 1.67 8.08
N THR A 132 -15.59 1.43 7.87
CA THR A 132 -15.07 0.29 7.08
C THR A 132 -15.41 -1.08 7.66
N THR A 133 -15.80 -1.14 8.94
CA THR A 133 -16.18 -2.39 9.63
C THR A 133 -17.68 -2.63 9.67
N THR A 134 -18.49 -1.67 9.21
CA THR A 134 -19.94 -1.76 9.29
C THR A 134 -20.48 -2.63 8.15
N PRO A 135 -21.16 -3.75 8.43
CA PRO A 135 -21.81 -4.55 7.39
C PRO A 135 -22.98 -3.78 6.78
N LEU A 136 -22.95 -3.55 5.47
CA LEU A 136 -23.96 -2.75 4.77
C LEU A 136 -25.18 -3.57 4.37
N MET A 137 -24.94 -4.71 3.72
CA MET A 137 -25.97 -5.57 3.13
C MET A 137 -25.57 -7.04 3.19
N ALA A 138 -26.57 -7.92 3.34
CA ALA A 138 -26.41 -9.36 3.17
C ALA A 138 -27.06 -9.78 1.85
N VAL A 139 -26.26 -10.36 0.96
CA VAL A 139 -26.71 -10.90 -0.34
C VAL A 139 -26.78 -12.42 -0.22
N VAL A 140 -27.92 -12.99 -0.57
CA VAL A 140 -28.15 -14.44 -0.63
C VAL A 140 -28.09 -14.86 -2.10
N PRO A 141 -27.29 -15.88 -2.46
CA PRO A 141 -27.20 -16.35 -3.85
C PRO A 141 -28.58 -16.73 -4.41
N ALA A 142 -28.83 -16.41 -5.68
CA ALA A 142 -30.07 -16.83 -6.36
C ALA A 142 -30.08 -18.32 -6.74
N ASN A 143 -28.90 -18.96 -6.75
CA ASN A 143 -28.70 -20.34 -7.22
C ASN A 143 -28.07 -21.18 -6.09
N ASN A 144 -28.19 -22.51 -6.20
CA ASN A 144 -27.60 -23.48 -5.26
C ASN A 144 -28.12 -23.34 -3.82
N LEU A 145 -29.43 -23.14 -3.65
CA LEU A 145 -30.05 -23.21 -2.33
C LEU A 145 -30.10 -24.66 -1.84
N TRP A 146 -29.78 -24.87 -0.57
CA TRP A 146 -30.03 -26.12 0.14
C TRP A 146 -31.07 -25.88 1.24
N VAL A 147 -31.75 -26.94 1.63
CA VAL A 147 -32.73 -26.92 2.72
C VAL A 147 -32.17 -27.80 3.83
N ASP A 148 -31.94 -27.20 4.99
CA ASP A 148 -31.59 -27.93 6.20
C ASP A 148 -32.86 -28.45 6.86
N ALA A 149 -32.97 -29.78 6.98
CA ALA A 149 -34.12 -30.44 7.56
C ALA A 149 -33.71 -31.16 8.86
N ASN A 150 -34.26 -30.70 9.98
CA ASN A 150 -33.96 -31.26 11.30
C ASN A 150 -34.85 -32.49 11.56
N PHE A 151 -34.26 -33.69 11.44
CA PHE A 151 -34.92 -34.96 11.73
C PHE A 151 -34.49 -35.50 13.08
N LYS A 152 -35.39 -36.20 13.78
CA LYS A 152 -35.02 -36.92 15.01
C LYS A 152 -34.00 -38.01 14.68
N GLU A 153 -33.06 -38.27 15.57
CA GLU A 153 -32.05 -39.33 15.38
C GLU A 153 -32.67 -40.70 15.03
N THR A 154 -33.82 -41.02 15.64
CA THR A 154 -34.58 -42.26 15.34
C THR A 154 -35.13 -42.31 13.92
N GLN A 155 -35.30 -41.17 13.26
CA GLN A 155 -35.77 -41.03 11.88
C GLN A 155 -34.62 -41.04 10.87
N LEU A 156 -33.37 -40.88 11.31
CA LEU A 156 -32.18 -40.91 10.44
C LEU A 156 -31.74 -42.34 10.04
N ALA A 157 -32.17 -43.38 10.78
CA ALA A 157 -31.71 -44.76 10.57
C ALA A 157 -31.85 -45.26 9.11
N HIS A 158 -32.90 -44.81 8.42
CA HIS A 158 -33.21 -45.22 7.05
C HIS A 158 -32.85 -44.18 5.99
N MET A 159 -32.27 -43.03 6.38
CA MET A 159 -31.90 -41.98 5.45
C MET A 159 -30.56 -42.29 4.79
N ARG A 160 -30.44 -42.02 3.49
CA ARG A 160 -29.21 -42.25 2.71
C ARG A 160 -28.89 -41.04 1.83
N ILE A 161 -27.59 -40.75 1.68
CA ILE A 161 -27.12 -39.74 0.72
C ILE A 161 -27.53 -40.17 -0.69
N GLY A 162 -28.05 -39.23 -1.48
CA GLY A 162 -28.57 -39.44 -2.83
C GLY A 162 -30.06 -39.78 -2.90
N GLN A 163 -30.72 -40.03 -1.77
CA GLN A 163 -32.16 -40.30 -1.72
C GLN A 163 -32.95 -39.08 -2.20
N THR A 164 -34.02 -39.31 -2.98
CA THR A 164 -34.89 -38.24 -3.47
C THR A 164 -35.80 -37.75 -2.35
N ALA A 165 -35.90 -36.43 -2.19
CA ALA A 165 -36.76 -35.77 -1.23
C ALA A 165 -37.68 -34.78 -1.95
N THR A 166 -38.93 -34.69 -1.50
CA THR A 166 -39.87 -33.66 -1.98
C THR A 166 -40.05 -32.64 -0.87
N VAL A 167 -39.82 -31.38 -1.20
CA VAL A 167 -40.00 -30.23 -0.30
C VAL A 167 -41.18 -29.42 -0.84
N VAL A 168 -42.12 -29.11 0.04
CA VAL A 168 -43.25 -28.22 -0.24
C VAL A 168 -43.08 -26.99 0.62
N SER A 169 -43.30 -25.80 0.05
CA SER A 169 -43.18 -24.54 0.77
C SER A 169 -44.55 -24.02 1.16
N ASP A 170 -44.75 -23.71 2.43
CA ASP A 170 -46.00 -23.13 2.93
C ASP A 170 -46.34 -21.79 2.26
N ILE A 171 -45.34 -21.06 1.73
CA ILE A 171 -45.54 -19.78 1.03
C ILE A 171 -46.32 -19.96 -0.27
N TYR A 172 -46.10 -21.08 -0.96
CA TYR A 172 -46.76 -21.40 -2.24
C TYR A 172 -47.81 -22.51 -2.10
N GLY A 173 -48.06 -22.98 -0.88
CA GLY A 173 -48.96 -24.09 -0.60
C GLY A 173 -48.59 -25.38 -1.37
N ASP A 174 -49.60 -26.19 -1.64
CA ASP A 174 -49.45 -27.48 -2.35
C ASP A 174 -49.18 -27.32 -3.86
N ASP A 175 -49.23 -26.09 -4.37
CA ASP A 175 -49.14 -25.80 -5.81
C ASP A 175 -47.71 -25.96 -6.35
N VAL A 176 -46.69 -25.87 -5.49
CA VAL A 176 -45.29 -25.98 -5.90
C VAL A 176 -44.56 -27.06 -5.09
N LYS A 177 -44.19 -28.14 -5.78
CA LYS A 177 -43.39 -29.24 -5.23
C LYS A 177 -41.96 -29.16 -5.75
N TYR A 178 -41.00 -28.98 -4.85
CA TYR A 178 -39.58 -29.01 -5.17
C TYR A 178 -39.04 -30.42 -4.95
N THR A 179 -38.41 -30.99 -5.97
CA THR A 179 -37.72 -32.29 -5.86
C THR A 179 -36.22 -32.08 -5.74
N GLY A 180 -35.61 -32.63 -4.70
CA GLY A 180 -34.17 -32.57 -4.45
C GLY A 180 -33.59 -33.94 -4.10
N LYS A 181 -32.28 -33.99 -3.86
CA LYS A 181 -31.59 -35.17 -3.33
C LYS A 181 -30.90 -34.83 -2.03
N VAL A 182 -30.83 -35.79 -1.11
CA VAL A 182 -30.03 -35.67 0.12
C VAL A 182 -28.55 -35.58 -0.27
N VAL A 183 -27.91 -34.43 -0.03
CA VAL A 183 -26.50 -34.20 -0.40
C VAL A 183 -25.55 -34.68 0.70
N GLY A 184 -25.97 -34.60 1.96
CA GLY A 184 -25.16 -35.00 3.11
C GLY A 184 -26.01 -35.18 4.37
N LEU A 185 -25.42 -35.83 5.37
CA LEU A 185 -25.96 -35.95 6.72
C LEU A 185 -24.92 -35.34 7.66
N ASP A 186 -25.30 -34.33 8.43
CA ASP A 186 -24.39 -33.72 9.40
C ASP A 186 -24.13 -34.69 10.56
N MET A 187 -22.90 -34.74 11.06
CA MET A 187 -22.44 -35.72 12.05
C MET A 187 -22.56 -35.22 13.50
N GLY A 188 -23.18 -34.06 13.74
CA GLY A 188 -23.38 -33.48 15.07
C GLY A 188 -24.83 -33.09 15.35
N THR A 189 -25.29 -33.30 16.59
CA THR A 189 -26.59 -32.80 17.07
C THR A 189 -26.52 -31.29 17.30
N GLY A 190 -27.61 -30.55 17.06
CA GLY A 190 -27.63 -29.09 17.20
C GLY A 190 -27.35 -28.60 18.64
N SER A 191 -27.49 -29.50 19.63
CA SER A 191 -27.15 -29.30 21.04
C SER A 191 -25.64 -29.19 21.29
N ALA A 192 -24.79 -29.85 20.49
CA ALA A 192 -23.34 -29.86 20.66
C ALA A 192 -22.66 -28.54 20.22
N PHE A 193 -23.35 -27.73 19.41
CA PHE A 193 -22.85 -26.46 18.86
C PHE A 193 -23.63 -25.21 19.33
N SER A 194 -24.61 -25.37 20.23
CA SER A 194 -25.36 -24.26 20.83
C SER A 194 -24.53 -23.51 21.89
N ARG A 195 -24.53 -22.17 21.86
CA ARG A 195 -23.84 -21.33 22.86
C ARG A 195 -24.52 -21.29 24.23
N LEU A 196 -25.65 -21.95 24.40
CA LEU A 196 -26.37 -22.04 25.68
C LEU A 196 -26.46 -23.50 26.10
N ARG A 197 -25.91 -23.81 27.30
CA ARG A 197 -25.97 -25.14 27.90
C ARG A 197 -27.42 -25.57 28.10
N ALA A 198 -27.77 -26.79 27.71
CA ALA A 198 -29.00 -27.43 28.12
C ALA A 198 -29.00 -27.60 29.66
N GLN A 199 -29.93 -26.95 30.35
CA GLN A 199 -30.21 -27.22 31.76
C GLN A 199 -31.21 -28.38 31.85
N ASN A 200 -30.73 -29.59 32.04
CA ASN A 200 -31.59 -30.70 32.47
C ASN A 200 -31.35 -30.90 33.98
N ALA A 201 -32.19 -30.24 34.78
CA ALA A 201 -32.21 -30.43 36.23
C ALA A 201 -32.90 -31.76 36.59
N THR A 202 -32.24 -32.54 37.45
CA THR A 202 -32.74 -33.63 38.30
C THR A 202 -33.28 -34.93 37.65
N GLY A 203 -32.49 -36.00 37.76
CA GLY A 203 -32.91 -37.17 38.56
C GLY A 203 -33.92 -38.18 38.00
N ASN A 204 -34.12 -38.28 36.67
CA ASN A 204 -34.82 -39.42 36.08
C ASN A 204 -34.26 -39.73 34.67
N TRP A 205 -33.86 -40.98 34.40
CA TRP A 205 -33.21 -41.37 33.13
C TRP A 205 -34.27 -41.56 32.04
N ILE A 206 -34.73 -40.45 31.45
CA ILE A 206 -35.50 -40.46 30.21
C ILE A 206 -34.53 -40.19 29.08
N LYS A 207 -34.33 -41.15 28.18
CA LYS A 207 -33.58 -40.92 26.94
C LYS A 207 -34.39 -39.99 26.04
N VAL A 208 -34.12 -38.70 26.14
CA VAL A 208 -34.70 -37.70 25.24
C VAL A 208 -33.95 -37.77 23.92
N VAL A 209 -34.67 -38.00 22.82
CA VAL A 209 -34.09 -38.03 21.47
C VAL A 209 -33.69 -36.61 21.09
N GLU A 210 -32.42 -36.41 20.74
CA GLU A 210 -31.88 -35.13 20.30
C GLU A 210 -32.31 -34.82 18.86
N ARG A 211 -32.35 -33.52 18.53
CA ARG A 211 -32.75 -32.97 17.23
C ARG A 211 -31.65 -32.09 16.66
#